data_AF-A0AA86N230-F1
#
_entry.id   AF-A0AA86N230-F1
#
_cell.length_a   1.000
_cell.length_b   1.000
_cell.length_c   1.000
_cell.angle_alpha   90.00
_cell.angle_beta   90.00
_cell.angle_gamma   90.00
#
_symmetry.space_group_name_H-M   'P 1'
#
loop_
_entity.id
_entity.type
_entity.pdbx_description
1 polymer ?
#
loop_
_entity_poly.entity_id
_entity_poly.type
_entity_poly.pdbx_seq_one_letter_code
_entity_poly.pdbx_strand_id
1 'polypeptide(L)'
;MNWSCLRKVIPVLLAILTAGPMDPAPAAQFSSGSTGSLGALAPASNTTVVLPADGILHYTTVTIPAGVTVTFQRNAANTPVTLLAQGDVSIAGTISVKGDDAVPYSGDNPSPPSLGGPGGFAGGQGGTKSTSNNNGAAGQGGRGWRSRHL
;
A
#
# COMPACT_ATOMS: atom_id res chain seq x y z
N MET A 1 -23.41 -82.29 28.68
CA MET A 1 -24.83 -81.94 28.51
C MET A 1 -24.90 -80.70 27.62
N ASN A 2 -25.06 -80.86 26.30
CA ASN A 2 -26.32 -80.98 25.54
C ASN A 2 -27.06 -79.62 25.46
N TRP A 3 -27.08 -78.99 24.27
CA TRP A 3 -28.25 -78.83 23.36
C TRP A 3 -28.87 -77.41 23.50
N SER A 4 -29.21 -76.58 22.49
CA SER A 4 -29.62 -76.77 21.08
C SER A 4 -29.64 -75.45 20.28
N CYS A 5 -29.79 -75.57 18.95
CA CYS A 5 -30.58 -74.71 18.04
C CYS A 5 -29.96 -73.50 17.31
N LEU A 6 -29.35 -73.81 16.16
CA LEU A 6 -29.65 -73.26 14.82
C LEU A 6 -30.77 -72.20 14.70
N ARG A 7 -30.43 -71.04 14.11
CA ARG A 7 -31.24 -70.38 13.06
C ARG A 7 -30.37 -69.42 12.23
N LYS A 8 -30.18 -69.79 10.96
CA LYS A 8 -29.59 -68.99 9.88
C LYS A 8 -30.32 -67.66 9.76
N VAL A 9 -29.59 -66.54 9.80
CA VAL A 9 -30.05 -65.27 9.22
C VAL A 9 -28.84 -64.59 8.56
N ILE A 10 -28.73 -64.75 7.24
CA ILE A 10 -27.93 -63.87 6.38
C ILE A 10 -28.89 -62.75 5.99
N PRO A 11 -28.53 -61.48 6.22
CA PRO A 11 -28.71 -60.55 5.12
C PRO A 11 -27.58 -59.53 4.99
N VAL A 12 -27.16 -59.39 3.73
CA VAL A 12 -26.78 -58.13 3.09
C VAL A 12 -25.50 -57.48 3.61
N LEU A 13 -24.42 -57.80 2.89
CA LEU A 13 -23.21 -56.99 2.84
C LEU A 13 -23.58 -55.61 2.26
N LEU A 14 -23.80 -54.64 3.14
CA LEU A 14 -23.94 -53.24 2.76
C LEU A 14 -22.54 -52.73 2.38
N ALA A 15 -22.32 -52.50 1.09
CA ALA A 15 -21.12 -51.84 0.59
C ALA A 15 -21.13 -50.38 1.10
N ILE A 16 -20.40 -50.13 2.18
CA ILE A 16 -20.16 -48.78 2.69
C ILE A 16 -19.18 -48.12 1.72
N LEU A 17 -19.69 -47.24 0.85
CA LEU A 17 -18.88 -46.33 0.06
C LEU A 17 -18.24 -45.34 1.03
N THR A 18 -17.00 -45.59 1.44
CA THR A 18 -16.23 -44.65 2.25
C THR A 18 -15.92 -43.44 1.38
N ALA A 19 -16.74 -42.39 1.51
CA ALA A 19 -16.36 -41.05 1.12
C ALA A 19 -15.11 -40.69 1.94
N GLY A 20 -13.94 -40.76 1.32
CA GLY A 20 -12.69 -40.32 1.94
C GLY A 20 -12.82 -38.87 2.39
N PRO A 21 -12.19 -38.47 3.51
CA PRO A 21 -12.21 -37.09 3.93
C PRO A 21 -11.69 -36.23 2.77
N MET A 22 -12.51 -35.29 2.31
CA MET A 22 -12.05 -34.19 1.49
C MET A 22 -11.13 -33.37 2.39
N ASP A 23 -9.83 -33.66 2.38
CA ASP A 23 -8.85 -32.85 3.09
C ASP A 23 -8.96 -31.43 2.51
N PRO A 24 -9.29 -30.41 3.34
CA PRO A 24 -9.27 -29.03 2.88
C PRO A 24 -7.84 -28.74 2.43
N ALA A 25 -7.67 -28.46 1.14
CA ALA A 25 -6.39 -28.06 0.60
C ALA A 25 -5.85 -26.90 1.45
N PRO A 26 -4.58 -26.93 1.91
CA PRO A 26 -4.03 -25.82 2.67
C PRO A 26 -4.14 -24.57 1.79
N ALA A 27 -4.85 -23.55 2.27
CA ALA A 27 -4.80 -22.24 1.65
C ALA A 27 -3.32 -21.84 1.58
N ALA A 28 -2.83 -21.52 0.38
CA ALA A 28 -1.45 -21.08 0.22
C ALA A 28 -1.23 -19.87 1.15
N GLN A 29 -0.33 -20.01 2.11
CA GLN A 29 -0.01 -18.94 3.03
C GLN A 29 0.65 -17.82 2.22
N PHE A 30 -0.06 -16.71 2.03
CA PHE A 30 0.49 -15.52 1.40
C PHE A 30 1.62 -14.98 2.28
N SER A 31 2.81 -14.82 1.70
CA SER A 31 3.93 -14.11 2.32
C SER A 31 4.21 -12.85 1.52
N SER A 32 4.14 -11.70 2.19
CA SER A 32 4.50 -10.41 1.60
C SER A 32 6.00 -10.23 1.41
N GLY A 33 6.84 -11.13 1.94
CA GLY A 33 8.28 -10.92 2.05
C GLY A 33 8.69 -9.98 3.19
N SER A 34 7.78 -9.66 4.13
CA SER A 34 8.13 -8.84 5.30
C SER A 34 9.04 -9.55 6.30
N THR A 35 10.11 -8.87 6.72
CA THR A 35 10.97 -9.33 7.81
C THR A 35 10.41 -9.01 9.20
N GLY A 36 9.36 -8.19 9.29
CA GLY A 36 8.74 -7.79 10.56
C GLY A 36 9.60 -6.89 11.46
N SER A 37 10.71 -6.35 10.95
CA SER A 37 11.72 -5.62 11.75
C SER A 37 11.19 -4.36 12.44
N LEU A 38 10.11 -3.76 11.93
CA LEU A 38 9.49 -2.54 12.48
C LEU A 38 8.35 -2.83 13.48
N GLY A 39 8.03 -4.09 13.76
CA GLY A 39 6.92 -4.43 14.65
C GLY A 39 5.55 -4.08 14.05
N ALA A 40 4.56 -3.77 14.88
CA ALA A 40 3.20 -3.44 14.43
C ALA A 40 3.03 -1.92 14.21
N LEU A 41 2.46 -1.52 13.07
CA LEU A 41 2.08 -0.13 12.83
C LEU A 41 0.63 0.09 13.29
N ALA A 42 0.43 0.61 14.50
CA ALA A 42 -0.90 0.91 15.06
C ALA A 42 -0.94 2.29 15.76
N PRO A 43 -0.82 3.41 15.02
CA PRO A 43 -0.79 4.74 15.62
C PRO A 43 -2.14 5.16 16.19
N ALA A 44 -2.13 5.73 17.40
CA ALA A 44 -3.34 6.25 18.06
C ALA A 44 -3.72 7.67 17.63
N SER A 45 -2.82 8.38 16.94
CA SER A 45 -3.00 9.74 16.44
C SER A 45 -2.25 9.92 15.13
N ASN A 46 -2.48 11.06 14.47
CA ASN A 46 -1.75 11.40 13.24
C ASN A 46 -0.24 11.29 13.44
N THR A 47 0.43 10.61 12.51
CA THR A 47 1.87 10.33 12.61
C THR A 47 2.55 10.51 11.28
N THR A 48 3.83 10.85 11.33
CA THR A 48 4.70 10.94 10.17
C THR A 48 5.74 9.85 10.23
N VAL A 49 5.81 9.04 9.17
CA VAL A 49 6.78 7.95 9.01
C VAL A 49 7.85 8.40 8.03
N VAL A 50 9.11 8.34 8.47
CA VAL A 50 10.27 8.61 7.62
C VAL A 50 10.61 7.36 6.83
N LEU A 51 10.75 7.50 5.50
CA LEU A 51 11.10 6.37 4.65
C LEU A 51 12.57 5.97 4.77
N PRO A 52 12.87 4.66 4.81
CA PRO A 52 14.23 4.17 4.59
C PRO A 52 14.70 4.48 3.18
N ALA A 53 16.00 4.32 2.91
CA ALA A 53 16.60 4.70 1.64
C ALA A 53 16.05 3.94 0.41
N ASP A 54 15.54 2.73 0.61
CA ASP A 54 14.91 1.88 -0.41
C ASP A 54 13.38 2.08 -0.50
N GLY A 55 12.77 2.76 0.47
CA GLY A 55 11.32 2.98 0.55
C GLY A 55 10.51 1.77 1.02
N ILE A 56 11.16 0.72 1.53
CA ILE A 56 10.50 -0.53 1.93
C ILE A 56 10.39 -0.60 3.46
N LEU A 57 9.17 -0.72 3.96
CA LEU A 57 8.87 -0.82 5.39
C LEU A 57 8.38 -2.22 5.72
N HIS A 58 9.04 -2.88 6.66
CA HIS A 58 8.76 -4.25 7.07
C HIS A 58 8.05 -4.31 8.42
N TYR A 59 6.73 -4.44 8.40
CA TYR A 59 5.90 -4.58 9.60
C TYR A 59 5.46 -6.02 9.84
N THR A 60 5.08 -6.31 11.08
CA THR A 60 4.37 -7.54 11.45
C THR A 60 2.89 -7.41 11.08
N THR A 61 2.21 -6.36 11.52
CA THR A 61 0.85 -6.00 11.14
C THR A 61 0.73 -4.49 10.89
N VAL A 62 -0.31 -4.09 10.16
CA VAL A 62 -0.63 -2.67 9.92
C VAL A 62 -2.09 -2.43 10.28
N THR A 63 -2.35 -1.48 11.16
CA THR A 63 -3.70 -1.07 11.56
C THR A 63 -3.74 0.45 11.63
N ILE A 64 -4.46 1.09 10.72
CA ILE A 64 -4.66 2.54 10.73
C ILE A 64 -6.10 2.81 11.15
N PRO A 65 -6.34 3.28 12.40
CA PRO A 65 -7.68 3.53 12.90
C PRO A 65 -8.40 4.65 12.13
N ALA A 66 -9.73 4.65 12.15
CA ALA A 66 -10.53 5.73 11.59
C ALA A 66 -10.16 7.07 12.23
N GLY A 67 -10.09 8.14 11.43
CA GLY A 67 -9.68 9.47 11.89
C GLY A 67 -8.17 9.68 12.06
N VAL A 68 -7.35 8.64 11.90
CA VAL A 68 -5.88 8.75 11.95
C VAL A 68 -5.31 8.88 10.53
N THR A 69 -4.40 9.83 10.36
CA THR A 69 -3.59 10.00 9.14
C THR A 69 -2.15 9.58 9.38
N VAL A 70 -1.67 8.61 8.59
CA VAL A 70 -0.25 8.26 8.51
C VAL A 70 0.33 8.95 7.28
N THR A 71 1.28 9.85 7.50
CA THR A 71 1.96 10.59 6.43
C THR A 71 3.34 10.01 6.19
N PHE A 72 3.67 9.67 4.95
CA PHE A 72 5.00 9.19 4.59
C PHE A 72 5.85 10.33 4.06
N GLN A 73 6.97 10.61 4.73
CA GLN A 73 7.91 11.63 4.31
C GLN A 73 8.85 11.06 3.24
N ARG A 74 8.99 11.78 2.12
CA ARG A 74 9.92 11.41 1.05
C ARG A 74 11.36 11.31 1.57
N ASN A 75 12.10 10.31 1.10
CA ASN A 75 13.52 10.19 1.35
C ASN A 75 14.34 10.96 0.29
N ALA A 76 15.67 10.99 0.47
CA ALA A 76 16.58 11.66 -0.47
C ALA A 76 16.46 11.12 -1.90
N ALA A 77 16.30 9.80 -2.06
CA ALA A 77 16.17 9.13 -3.36
C ALA A 77 14.75 9.25 -3.98
N ASN A 78 13.80 9.85 -3.27
CA ASN A 78 12.40 9.94 -3.64
C ASN A 78 11.74 8.61 -4.02
N THR A 79 12.00 7.54 -3.26
CA THR A 79 11.44 6.23 -3.56
C THR A 79 9.92 6.20 -3.32
N PRO A 80 9.18 5.34 -4.04
CA PRO A 80 7.80 5.04 -3.66
C PRO A 80 7.73 4.38 -2.28
N VAL A 81 6.56 4.43 -1.64
CA VAL A 81 6.31 3.73 -0.36
C VAL A 81 5.90 2.29 -0.65
N THR A 82 6.61 1.34 -0.06
CA THR A 82 6.22 -0.08 -0.08
C THR A 82 6.01 -0.56 1.36
N LEU A 83 4.80 -1.01 1.67
CA LEU A 83 4.43 -1.57 2.97
C LEU A 83 4.36 -3.10 2.86
N LEU A 84 5.23 -3.80 3.58
CA LEU A 84 5.21 -5.26 3.66
C LEU A 84 4.79 -5.66 5.09
N ALA A 85 3.76 -6.52 5.21
CA ALA A 85 3.24 -6.99 6.49
C ALA A 85 3.20 -8.53 6.55
N GLN A 86 3.59 -9.12 7.68
CA GLN A 86 3.54 -10.58 7.85
C GLN A 86 2.11 -11.09 8.09
N GLY A 87 1.27 -10.27 8.73
CA GLY A 87 -0.12 -10.54 9.02
C GLY A 87 -1.04 -9.43 8.49
N ASP A 88 -2.14 -9.22 9.21
CA ASP A 88 -3.23 -8.39 8.74
C ASP A 88 -2.86 -6.92 8.50
N VAL A 89 -3.46 -6.38 7.44
CA VAL A 89 -3.41 -4.96 7.08
C VAL A 89 -4.85 -4.42 7.08
N SER A 90 -5.16 -3.59 8.05
CA SER A 90 -6.45 -2.91 8.19
C SER A 90 -6.27 -1.40 8.10
N ILE A 91 -6.96 -0.76 7.17
CA ILE A 91 -6.86 0.69 6.93
C ILE A 91 -8.27 1.27 6.97
N ALA A 92 -8.65 1.79 8.14
CA ALA A 92 -9.88 2.55 8.33
C ALA A 92 -9.64 4.07 8.30
N GLY A 93 -8.40 4.51 8.53
CA GLY A 93 -7.97 5.91 8.43
C GLY A 93 -7.37 6.26 7.06
N THR A 94 -6.44 7.21 7.06
CA THR A 94 -5.84 7.77 5.84
C THR A 94 -4.34 7.44 5.74
N ILE A 95 -3.91 6.99 4.57
CA ILE A 95 -2.50 7.00 4.15
C ILE A 95 -2.27 8.25 3.29
N SER A 96 -1.34 9.09 3.70
CA SER A 96 -0.96 10.30 2.97
C SER A 96 0.44 10.15 2.39
N VAL A 97 0.52 10.27 1.06
CA VAL A 97 1.76 10.33 0.26
C VAL A 97 1.80 11.64 -0.54
N LYS A 98 1.16 12.69 -0.02
CA LYS A 98 1.06 13.98 -0.72
C LYS A 98 2.42 14.65 -0.85
N GLY A 99 2.58 15.41 -1.93
CA GLY A 99 3.68 16.37 -2.06
C GLY A 99 3.41 17.65 -1.26
N ASP A 100 4.39 18.54 -1.30
CA ASP A 100 4.29 19.85 -0.68
C ASP A 100 3.33 20.75 -1.45
N ASP A 101 2.73 21.69 -0.72
CA ASP A 101 1.87 22.71 -1.31
C ASP A 101 2.67 23.63 -2.26
N ALA A 102 1.95 24.29 -3.18
CA ALA A 102 2.54 25.25 -4.10
C ALA A 102 3.22 26.41 -3.35
N VAL A 103 4.48 26.71 -3.67
CA VAL A 103 5.12 27.93 -3.17
C VAL A 103 4.50 29.14 -3.88
N PRO A 104 3.91 30.11 -3.16
CA PRO A 104 3.26 31.26 -3.79
C PRO A 104 4.26 32.08 -4.61
N TYR A 105 3.74 32.72 -5.66
CA TYR A 105 4.52 33.60 -6.53
C TYR A 105 5.09 34.78 -5.73
N SER A 106 6.41 34.95 -5.75
CA SER A 106 7.13 35.96 -4.96
C SER A 106 7.68 37.14 -5.79
N GLY A 107 7.08 37.45 -6.94
CA GLY A 107 7.49 38.59 -7.78
C GLY A 107 8.49 38.21 -8.89
N ASP A 108 9.55 38.99 -9.07
CA ASP A 108 10.37 38.93 -10.29
C ASP A 108 11.10 37.60 -10.54
N ASN A 109 11.26 36.77 -9.50
CA ASN A 109 11.89 35.45 -9.61
C ASN A 109 10.86 34.33 -9.72
N PRO A 110 11.15 33.25 -10.47
CA PRO A 110 10.26 32.10 -10.53
C PRO A 110 10.24 31.41 -9.16
N SER A 111 9.05 31.11 -8.65
CA SER A 111 8.94 30.26 -7.46
C SER A 111 9.53 28.89 -7.77
N PRO A 112 10.32 28.29 -6.85
CA PRO A 112 10.82 26.94 -7.04
C PRO A 112 9.67 25.95 -7.18
N PRO A 113 9.87 24.84 -7.92
CA PRO A 113 8.86 23.79 -8.01
C PRO A 113 8.63 23.16 -6.62
N SER A 114 7.37 22.91 -6.26
CA SER A 114 7.04 22.17 -5.03
C SER A 114 7.55 20.74 -5.10
N LEU A 115 7.97 20.20 -3.95
CA LEU A 115 8.43 18.82 -3.88
C LEU A 115 7.25 17.86 -4.07
N GLY A 116 7.48 16.81 -4.84
CA GLY A 116 6.56 15.69 -4.93
C GLY A 116 6.51 14.90 -3.62
N GLY A 117 5.42 14.17 -3.42
CA GLY A 117 5.35 13.15 -2.38
C GLY A 117 6.28 11.97 -2.71
N PRO A 118 6.40 10.97 -1.81
CA PRO A 118 7.20 9.78 -2.06
C PRO A 118 6.91 9.14 -3.43
N GLY A 119 7.94 8.96 -4.26
CA GLY A 119 7.82 8.39 -5.61
C GLY A 119 7.23 9.32 -6.68
N GLY A 120 6.75 10.51 -6.30
CA GLY A 120 6.12 11.48 -7.19
C GLY A 120 7.09 12.52 -7.73
N PHE A 121 6.79 13.10 -8.90
CA PHE A 121 7.56 14.21 -9.45
C PHE A 121 7.26 15.52 -8.71
N ALA A 122 8.20 16.46 -8.80
CA ALA A 122 7.98 17.83 -8.36
C ALA A 122 6.87 18.52 -9.18
N GLY A 123 6.21 19.48 -8.56
CA GLY A 123 5.18 20.31 -9.20
C GLY A 123 5.76 21.28 -10.24
N GLY A 124 4.85 21.97 -10.94
CA GLY A 124 5.20 23.02 -11.89
C GLY A 124 5.96 24.18 -11.27
N GLN A 125 6.95 24.71 -12.00
CA GLN A 125 7.61 25.96 -11.65
C GLN A 125 6.76 27.14 -12.14
N GLY A 126 6.47 28.10 -11.25
CA GLY A 126 5.73 29.32 -11.61
C GLY A 126 6.44 30.13 -12.70
N GLY A 127 5.66 30.72 -13.61
CA GLY A 127 6.21 31.58 -14.66
C GLY A 127 6.75 32.90 -14.12
N THR A 128 7.75 33.45 -14.79
CA THR A 128 8.34 34.76 -14.53
C THR A 128 7.78 35.83 -15.46
N LYS A 129 7.62 37.06 -14.97
CA LYS A 129 7.34 38.21 -15.83
C LYS A 129 8.64 38.60 -16.55
N SER A 130 8.61 38.65 -17.87
CA SER A 130 9.69 39.20 -18.72
C SER A 130 10.99 38.38 -18.91
N THR A 131 11.03 37.09 -18.52
CA THR A 131 12.12 36.16 -18.87
C THR A 131 11.63 34.98 -19.73
N SER A 132 12.56 34.28 -20.39
CA SER A 132 12.28 33.07 -21.18
C SER A 132 11.47 32.04 -20.40
N ASN A 133 10.64 31.28 -21.11
CA ASN A 133 9.85 30.19 -20.54
C ASN A 133 10.72 29.20 -19.75
N ASN A 134 10.24 28.73 -18.60
CA ASN A 134 10.91 27.67 -17.83
C ASN A 134 11.11 26.42 -18.70
N ASN A 135 12.26 25.75 -18.55
CA ASN A 135 12.49 24.44 -19.16
C ASN A 135 11.47 23.45 -18.61
N GLY A 136 10.92 22.60 -19.48
CA GLY A 136 9.96 21.59 -19.07
C GLY A 136 10.67 20.47 -18.33
N ALA A 137 10.08 20.00 -17.23
CA ALA A 137 10.49 18.81 -16.51
C ALA A 137 9.27 17.90 -16.25
N ALA A 138 9.53 16.63 -15.90
CA ALA A 138 8.49 15.71 -15.48
C ALA A 138 7.69 16.33 -14.31
N GLY A 139 6.35 16.26 -14.40
CA GLY A 139 5.44 16.82 -13.38
C GLY A 139 4.99 18.28 -13.59
N GLN A 140 5.55 19.02 -14.56
CA GLN A 140 5.29 20.46 -14.68
C GLN A 140 4.04 20.88 -15.49
N GLY A 141 3.27 19.92 -16.02
CA GLY A 141 2.09 20.21 -16.86
C GLY A 141 2.42 20.79 -18.24
N GLY A 142 1.45 20.82 -19.14
CA GLY A 142 1.61 21.33 -20.50
C GLY A 142 1.78 22.87 -20.56
N ARG A 143 2.59 23.35 -21.52
CA ARG A 143 2.80 24.78 -21.76
C ARG A 143 1.49 25.41 -22.27
N GLY A 144 0.89 26.30 -21.49
CA GLY A 144 -0.27 27.08 -21.95
C GLY A 144 0.10 27.91 -23.17
N TRP A 145 -0.56 27.67 -24.31
CA TRP A 145 -0.38 28.42 -25.55
C TRP A 145 -0.81 29.87 -25.34
N ARG A 146 0.09 30.82 -25.61
CA ARG A 146 -0.24 32.24 -25.60
C ARG A 146 -0.81 32.59 -26.97
N SER A 147 -2.12 32.86 -27.04
CA SER A 147 -2.70 33.46 -28.25
C SER A 147 -2.14 34.87 -28.38
N ARG A 148 -1.22 35.06 -29.33
CA ARG A 148 -0.70 36.38 -29.69
C ARG A 148 -1.80 37.06 -30.50
N HIS A 149 -2.51 38.01 -29.89
CA HIS A 149 -3.25 39.00 -30.67
C HIS A 149 -2.22 39.88 -31.37
N LEU A 150 -2.11 39.71 -32.68
CA LEU A 150 -1.79 40.77 -33.64
C LEU A 150 -3.07 41.01 -34.45
#